data_AF-A0A382R0H9-F1
#
_entry.id   AF-A0A382R0H9-F1
#
_cell.length_a   1.000
_cell.length_b   1.000
_cell.length_c   1.000
_cell.angle_alpha   90.00
_cell.angle_beta   90.00
_cell.angle_gamma   90.00
#
_symmetry.space_group_name_H-M   'P 1'
#
loop_
_entity.id
_entity.type
_entity.pdbx_description
1 polymer ?
#
loop_
_entity_poly.entity_id
_entity_poly.type
_entity_poly.pdbx_seq_one_letter_code
_entity_poly.pdbx_strand_id
1 'polypeptide(L)'
;ESDIARYQNFLGQLPMVCKAGTVMVAHHGIWHCAQPNLTDRTRYMFKLRLNPTVRQLKLWNTDDIDDPEVNGLLNTNHRWYGNESRLEIVNRIKLWRFLIGDETFDLGYWLSRLENEPTTTAALVT
;
A
#
# COMPACT_ATOMS: atom_id res chain seq x y z
N GLU A 1 18.71 5.59 1.81
CA GLU A 1 17.44 6.02 1.20
C GLU A 1 17.69 6.48 -0.23
N SER A 2 17.47 5.59 -1.18
CA SER A 2 17.45 5.92 -2.61
C SER A 2 16.09 6.53 -2.91
N ASP A 3 16.07 7.77 -3.42
CA ASP A 3 14.88 8.52 -3.84
C ASP A 3 14.05 7.70 -4.84
N ILE A 4 13.07 6.95 -4.33
CA ILE A 4 12.01 6.30 -5.11
C ILE A 4 11.34 7.34 -6.04
N ALA A 5 11.28 8.60 -5.61
CA ALA A 5 10.73 9.74 -6.37
C ALA A 5 11.39 10.01 -7.74
N ARG A 6 12.59 9.47 -8.04
CA ARG A 6 13.27 9.68 -9.33
C ARG A 6 12.89 8.67 -10.41
N TYR A 7 12.32 7.54 -10.03
CA TYR A 7 11.91 6.53 -11.00
C TYR A 7 10.65 6.99 -11.73
N GLN A 8 10.72 7.04 -13.05
CA GLN A 8 9.62 7.37 -13.96
C GLN A 8 9.64 6.33 -15.09
N ASN A 9 8.54 6.22 -15.84
CA ASN A 9 8.41 5.32 -17.00
C ASN A 9 8.53 3.84 -16.60
N PHE A 10 7.71 3.43 -15.63
CA PHE A 10 7.64 2.04 -15.19
C PHE A 10 7.07 1.14 -16.27
N LEU A 11 7.53 -0.12 -16.27
CA LEU A 11 6.85 -1.18 -17.01
C LEU A 11 5.39 -1.28 -16.53
N GLY A 12 4.43 -1.17 -17.45
CA GLY A 12 3.01 -1.19 -17.14
C GLY A 12 2.42 0.18 -16.77
N GLN A 13 3.16 1.28 -16.89
CA GLN A 13 2.60 2.62 -16.74
C GLN A 13 1.53 2.89 -17.81
N LEU A 14 0.34 3.32 -17.36
CA LEU A 14 -0.79 3.61 -18.24
C LEU A 14 -1.00 5.13 -18.37
N PRO A 15 -1.05 5.69 -19.60
CA PRO A 15 -1.41 7.09 -19.78
C PRO A 15 -2.92 7.26 -19.61
N MET A 16 -3.32 8.38 -18.98
CA MET A 16 -4.70 8.83 -19.03
C MET A 16 -4.84 9.91 -20.11
N VAL A 17 -5.68 9.63 -21.11
CA VAL A 17 -6.11 10.60 -22.13
C VAL A 17 -7.60 10.80 -21.97
N CYS A 18 -8.03 12.03 -21.67
CA CYS A 18 -9.42 12.35 -21.38
C CYS A 18 -9.86 13.68 -21.99
N LYS A 19 -11.18 13.86 -22.12
CA LYS A 19 -11.79 15.12 -22.57
C LYS A 19 -11.88 16.10 -21.39
N ALA A 20 -12.04 17.38 -21.69
CA ALA A 20 -12.34 18.38 -20.67
C ALA A 20 -13.63 17.99 -19.90
N GLY A 21 -13.60 18.15 -18.57
CA GLY A 21 -14.69 17.76 -17.68
C GLY A 21 -14.60 16.34 -17.10
N THR A 22 -13.61 15.52 -17.50
CA THR A 22 -13.38 14.21 -16.88
C THR A 22 -12.88 14.37 -15.43
N VAL A 23 -13.50 13.61 -14.51
CA VAL A 23 -13.08 13.50 -13.11
C VAL A 23 -12.39 12.17 -12.89
N MET A 24 -11.21 12.21 -12.27
CA MET A 24 -10.47 11.03 -11.83
C MET A 24 -10.47 10.96 -10.30
N VAL A 25 -10.83 9.81 -9.76
CA VAL A 25 -10.68 9.50 -8.34
C VAL A 25 -9.55 8.48 -8.22
N ALA A 26 -8.58 8.75 -7.36
CA ALA A 26 -7.45 7.87 -7.15
C ALA A 26 -7.02 7.86 -5.68
N HIS A 27 -6.47 6.72 -5.23
CA HIS A 27 -5.90 6.61 -3.90
C HIS A 27 -4.69 7.55 -3.75
N HIS A 28 -4.56 8.23 -2.59
CA HIS A 28 -3.53 9.26 -2.39
C HIS A 28 -2.10 8.75 -2.58
N GLY A 29 -1.84 7.49 -2.21
CA GLY A 29 -0.56 6.83 -2.38
C GLY A 29 -0.32 6.19 -3.75
N ILE A 30 -1.20 6.36 -4.74
CA ILE A 30 -0.95 5.81 -6.09
C ILE A 30 0.29 6.46 -6.70
N TRP A 31 1.15 5.67 -7.33
CA TRP A 31 2.22 6.25 -8.14
C TRP A 31 1.61 6.96 -9.36
N HIS A 32 1.86 8.26 -9.48
CA HIS A 32 1.39 9.05 -10.62
C HIS A 32 2.38 10.15 -10.98
N CYS A 33 2.42 10.50 -12.26
CA CYS A 33 3.16 11.64 -12.75
C CYS A 33 2.37 12.39 -13.83
N ALA A 34 2.63 13.69 -13.97
CA ALA A 34 2.14 14.44 -15.10
C ALA A 34 3.04 14.17 -16.31
N GLN A 35 2.44 13.91 -17.47
CA GLN A 35 3.19 13.82 -18.72
C GLN A 35 3.61 15.22 -19.21
N PRO A 36 4.77 15.34 -19.88
CA PRO A 36 5.19 16.56 -20.56
C PRO A 36 4.09 17.07 -21.51
N ASN A 37 3.91 18.38 -21.58
CA ASN A 37 3.01 18.99 -22.57
C ASN A 37 3.80 19.33 -23.83
N LEU A 38 3.64 18.53 -24.88
CA LEU A 38 4.33 18.72 -26.16
C LEU A 38 3.49 19.55 -27.16
N THR A 39 2.49 20.27 -26.68
CA THR A 39 1.57 21.07 -27.51
C THR A 39 1.67 22.56 -27.17
N ASP A 40 1.12 23.41 -28.03
CA ASP A 40 0.96 24.85 -27.81
C ASP A 40 -0.28 25.20 -26.97
N ARG A 41 -1.03 24.20 -26.51
CA ARG A 41 -2.27 24.39 -25.74
C ARG A 41 -2.02 24.20 -24.24
N THR A 42 -2.52 25.13 -23.43
CA THR A 42 -2.47 25.00 -21.98
C THR A 42 -3.40 23.89 -21.48
N ARG A 43 -2.87 23.00 -20.63
CA ARG A 43 -3.65 21.96 -19.93
C ARG A 43 -4.01 22.42 -18.53
N TYR A 44 -5.31 22.52 -18.24
CA TYR A 44 -5.82 22.82 -16.91
C TYR A 44 -6.19 21.53 -16.16
N MET A 45 -5.87 21.48 -14.88
CA MET A 45 -6.28 20.42 -13.95
C MET A 45 -6.57 21.05 -12.60
N PHE A 46 -7.66 20.62 -11.97
CA PHE A 46 -7.97 20.96 -10.59
C PHE A 46 -7.80 19.71 -9.73
N LYS A 47 -7.01 19.81 -8.66
CA LYS A 47 -6.72 18.68 -7.77
C LYS A 47 -7.33 18.94 -6.40
N LEU A 48 -8.30 18.12 -6.04
CA LEU A 48 -8.83 18.04 -4.69
C LEU A 48 -8.15 16.89 -3.95
N ARG A 49 -7.76 17.13 -2.70
CA ARG A 49 -7.40 16.08 -1.76
C ARG A 49 -8.52 15.97 -0.74
N LEU A 50 -9.18 14.81 -0.73
CA LEU A 50 -10.16 14.47 0.29
C LEU A 50 -9.41 13.81 1.44
N ASN A 51 -9.61 14.32 2.66
CA ASN A 51 -9.11 13.68 3.86
C ASN A 51 -10.25 12.85 4.48
N PRO A 52 -9.93 11.71 5.11
CA PRO A 52 -10.92 10.94 5.84
C PRO A 52 -11.48 11.77 7.00
N THR A 53 -12.81 11.72 7.17
CA THR A 53 -13.51 12.35 8.30
C THR A 53 -13.70 11.41 9.48
N VAL A 54 -13.41 10.12 9.28
CA VAL A 54 -13.54 9.04 10.26
C VAL A 54 -12.36 8.08 10.12
N ARG A 55 -12.13 7.24 11.14
CA ARG A 55 -11.14 6.15 11.06
C ARG A 55 -11.46 5.23 9.89
N GLN A 56 -10.48 4.97 9.03
CA GLN A 56 -10.63 4.16 7.81
C GLN A 56 -10.49 2.67 8.11
N LEU A 57 -11.46 2.11 8.85
CA LEU A 57 -11.48 0.72 9.29
C LEU A 57 -12.78 0.06 8.83
N LYS A 58 -12.70 -1.03 8.06
CA LYS A 58 -13.84 -1.81 7.55
C LYS A 58 -14.97 -0.96 6.93
N LEU A 59 -14.61 0.05 6.14
CA LEU A 59 -15.57 0.95 5.47
C LEU A 59 -16.05 0.42 4.10
N TRP A 60 -15.83 -0.86 3.83
CA TRP A 60 -16.25 -1.57 2.61
C TRP A 60 -16.98 -2.86 2.99
N ASN A 61 -17.48 -3.61 1.99
CA ASN A 61 -18.09 -4.92 2.27
C ASN A 61 -17.03 -5.88 2.83
N THR A 62 -17.30 -6.47 4.00
CA THR A 62 -16.39 -7.42 4.67
C THR A 62 -16.96 -8.83 4.77
N ASP A 63 -18.00 -9.16 4.01
CA ASP A 63 -18.64 -10.48 4.04
C ASP A 63 -17.66 -11.62 3.67
N ASP A 64 -16.65 -11.31 2.86
CA ASP A 64 -15.61 -12.20 2.35
C ASP A 64 -14.23 -11.95 2.97
N ILE A 65 -14.16 -11.24 4.10
CA ILE A 65 -12.88 -10.82 4.71
C ILE A 65 -11.99 -12.01 5.11
N ASP A 66 -12.60 -13.15 5.42
CA ASP A 66 -11.95 -14.40 5.80
C ASP A 66 -11.83 -15.38 4.63
N ASP A 67 -12.10 -14.94 3.39
CA ASP A 67 -11.94 -15.79 2.21
C ASP A 67 -10.47 -16.28 2.11
N PRO A 68 -10.23 -17.59 1.94
CA PRO A 68 -8.88 -18.13 1.81
C PRO A 68 -8.02 -17.47 0.72
N GLU A 69 -8.65 -16.91 -0.33
CA GLU A 69 -7.95 -16.19 -1.40
C GLU A 69 -7.25 -14.93 -0.90
N VAL A 70 -7.76 -14.27 0.15
CA VAL A 70 -7.16 -13.06 0.75
C VAL A 70 -5.71 -13.32 1.14
N ASN A 71 -5.44 -14.46 1.77
CA ASN A 71 -4.07 -14.83 2.17
C ASN A 71 -3.15 -15.02 0.96
N GLY A 72 -3.65 -15.62 -0.12
CA GLY A 72 -2.91 -15.78 -1.37
C GLY A 72 -2.58 -14.45 -2.05
N LEU A 73 -3.56 -13.55 -2.10
CA LEU A 73 -3.41 -12.20 -2.66
C LEU A 73 -2.39 -11.38 -1.86
N LEU A 74 -2.52 -11.33 -0.54
CA LEU A 74 -1.59 -10.58 0.30
C LEU A 74 -0.17 -11.17 0.26
N ASN A 75 -0.03 -12.48 0.09
CA ASN A 75 1.27 -13.15 -0.04
C ASN A 75 1.85 -13.15 -1.47
N THR A 76 1.19 -12.50 -2.44
CA THR A 76 1.64 -12.49 -3.84
C THR A 76 2.99 -11.80 -3.98
N ASN A 77 4.00 -12.52 -4.46
CA ASN A 77 5.31 -11.96 -4.77
C ASN A 77 5.35 -11.44 -6.21
N HIS A 78 5.70 -10.17 -6.39
CA HIS A 78 5.89 -9.60 -7.72
C HIS A 78 7.36 -9.57 -8.11
N ARG A 79 7.65 -9.88 -9.38
CA ARG A 79 9.02 -10.06 -9.89
C ARG A 79 9.95 -8.87 -9.63
N TRP A 80 9.42 -7.66 -9.55
CA TRP A 80 10.20 -6.44 -9.35
C TRP A 80 10.61 -6.18 -7.90
N TYR A 81 10.16 -6.98 -6.93
CA TYR A 81 10.57 -6.82 -5.53
C TYR A 81 11.98 -7.33 -5.23
N GLY A 82 12.50 -8.26 -6.03
CA GLY A 82 13.79 -8.89 -5.78
C GLY A 82 13.90 -9.44 -4.34
N ASN A 83 15.04 -9.16 -3.69
CA ASN A 83 15.31 -9.62 -2.33
C ASN A 83 14.44 -8.95 -1.25
N GLU A 84 13.82 -7.81 -1.56
CA GLU A 84 13.01 -7.04 -0.62
C GLU A 84 11.55 -7.51 -0.54
N SER A 85 11.19 -8.56 -1.29
CA SER A 85 9.83 -9.15 -1.26
C SER A 85 9.34 -9.51 0.15
N ARG A 86 10.25 -9.81 1.09
CA ARG A 86 9.92 -10.09 2.49
C ARG A 86 9.44 -8.84 3.25
N LEU A 87 10.04 -7.68 2.97
CA LEU A 87 9.61 -6.40 3.56
C LEU A 87 8.22 -6.01 3.05
N GLU A 88 7.94 -6.28 1.77
CA GLU A 88 6.62 -6.04 1.19
C GLU A 88 5.52 -6.86 1.86
N ILE A 89 5.79 -8.13 2.20
CA ILE A 89 4.83 -8.96 2.96
C ILE A 89 4.54 -8.33 4.33
N VAL A 90 5.58 -7.89 5.05
CA VAL A 90 5.42 -7.20 6.34
C VAL A 90 4.60 -5.91 6.20
N ASN A 91 4.86 -5.11 5.18
CA ASN A 91 4.12 -3.86 4.92
C ASN A 91 2.64 -4.14 4.59
N ARG A 92 2.36 -5.20 3.83
CA ARG A 92 0.98 -5.62 3.54
C ARG A 92 0.25 -6.10 4.77
N ILE A 93 0.89 -6.87 5.65
CA ILE A 93 0.30 -7.29 6.93
C ILE A 93 -0.04 -6.05 7.76
N LYS A 94 0.89 -5.10 7.93
CA LYS A 94 0.64 -3.85 8.68
C LYS A 94 -0.53 -3.06 8.11
N LEU A 95 -0.59 -2.92 6.78
CA LEU A 95 -1.71 -2.26 6.11
C LEU A 95 -3.03 -3.02 6.33
N TRP A 96 -3.02 -4.35 6.22
CA TRP A 96 -4.21 -5.17 6.43
C TRP A 96 -4.70 -5.07 7.88
N ARG A 97 -3.82 -5.23 8.88
CA ARG A 97 -4.13 -5.02 10.32
C ARG A 97 -4.81 -3.66 10.55
N PHE A 98 -4.26 -2.59 9.96
CA PHE A 98 -4.85 -1.25 10.05
C PHE A 98 -6.26 -1.18 9.45
N LEU A 99 -6.44 -1.76 8.26
CA LEU A 99 -7.70 -1.76 7.53
C LEU A 99 -8.79 -2.55 8.25
N ILE A 100 -8.46 -3.70 8.85
CA ILE A 100 -9.43 -4.62 9.47
C ILE A 100 -9.57 -4.41 10.99
N GLY A 101 -8.63 -3.69 11.61
CA GLY A 101 -8.63 -3.46 13.06
C GLY A 101 -8.23 -4.68 13.89
N ASP A 102 -7.49 -5.61 13.30
CA ASP A 102 -6.99 -6.81 13.98
C ASP A 102 -5.47 -6.73 14.06
N GLU A 103 -4.95 -6.41 15.24
CA GLU A 103 -3.52 -6.32 15.50
C GLU A 103 -2.84 -7.70 15.61
N THR A 104 -3.59 -8.79 15.52
CA THR A 104 -3.05 -10.16 15.64
C THR A 104 -2.89 -10.87 14.29
N PHE A 105 -3.54 -10.37 13.23
CA PHE A 105 -3.45 -10.96 11.90
C PHE A 105 -2.00 -11.11 11.42
N ASP A 106 -1.66 -12.25 10.85
CA ASP A 106 -0.35 -12.53 10.26
C ASP A 106 -0.50 -13.50 9.09
N LEU A 107 0.40 -13.38 8.11
CA LEU A 107 0.51 -14.35 7.02
C LEU A 107 1.53 -15.40 7.42
N GLY A 108 1.06 -16.48 8.05
CA GLY A 108 1.96 -17.47 8.63
C GLY A 108 2.63 -16.93 9.89
N TYR A 109 3.90 -16.52 9.77
CA TYR A 109 4.71 -16.08 10.92
C TYR A 109 5.65 -14.92 10.57
N TRP A 110 5.26 -14.05 9.64
CA TRP A 110 6.14 -12.96 9.18
C TRP A 110 6.28 -11.85 10.22
N LEU A 111 5.16 -11.32 10.71
CA LEU A 111 5.18 -10.18 11.62
C LEU A 111 5.33 -10.65 13.08
N SER A 112 4.67 -11.74 13.46
CA SER A 112 4.79 -12.36 14.78
C SER A 112 6.24 -12.73 15.14
N ARG A 113 7.08 -13.15 14.18
CA ARG A 113 8.52 -13.37 14.42
C ARG A 113 9.27 -12.11 14.85
N LEU A 114 8.88 -10.95 14.31
CA LEU A 114 9.51 -9.68 14.63
C LEU A 114 8.98 -9.10 15.94
N GLU A 115 7.75 -9.43 16.30
CA GLU A 115 7.08 -8.98 17.52
C GLU A 115 7.33 -9.91 18.71
N ASN A 116 7.94 -11.09 18.48
CA ASN A 116 8.30 -12.05 19.52
C ASN A 116 9.53 -11.59 20.31
N GLU A 117 9.35 -10.55 21.12
CA GLU A 117 10.37 -10.02 22.02
C GLU A 117 10.28 -10.71 23.40
N PRO A 118 11.38 -11.28 23.92
CA PRO A 118 11.39 -11.89 25.23
C PRO A 118 11.14 -10.84 26.33
N THR A 119 10.03 -10.98 27.06
CA THR A 119 9.68 -10.07 28.16
C THR A 119 10.32 -10.47 29.50
N THR A 120 10.93 -11.65 29.58
CA THR A 120 11.52 -12.17 30.82
C THR A 120 12.83 -11.47 31.13
N THR A 121 12.92 -10.84 32.31
CA THR A 121 14.18 -10.29 32.83
C THR A 121 15.00 -11.39 33.48
N ALA A 122 16.31 -11.42 33.23
CA ALA A 122 17.20 -12.37 33.88
C ALA A 122 17.14 -12.21 35.40
N ALA A 123 16.97 -13.33 36.13
CA ALA A 123 17.08 -13.30 37.58
C ALA A 123 18.51 -12.91 37.97
N LEU A 124 18.64 -11.93 38.86
CA LEU A 124 19.94 -11.60 39.45
C LEU A 124 20.42 -12.82 40.23
N VAL A 125 21.59 -13.33 39.85
CA VAL A 125 22.28 -14.37 40.61
C VAL A 125 22.83 -13.70 41.88
N THR A 126 22.22 -13.99 43.03
CA THR A 126 22.72 -13.60 44.36
C THR A 126 23.69 -14.61 44.90
#